data_AF-A0A4R2MAP1-F1
#
_entry.id   AF-A0A4R2MAP1-F1
#
_cell.length_a   1.000
_cell.length_b   1.000
_cell.length_c   1.000
_cell.angle_alpha   90.00
_cell.angle_beta   90.00
_cell.angle_gamma   90.00
#
_symmetry.space_group_name_H-M   'P 1'
#
loop_
_entity.id
_entity.type
_entity.pdbx_description
1 polymer ?
#
loop_
_entity_poly.entity_id
_entity_poly.type
_entity_poly.pdbx_seq_one_letter_code
_entity_poly.pdbx_strand_id
1 'polypeptide(L)' 'MCSFRPRGSAIGAHIGYSPYCVPRLVDGVKCVFVSEALKDIEPMAWDFVMNFARDNELQVVDCEPDAAAS' A
#
# COMPACT_ATOMS: atom_id res chain seq x y z
N MET A 1 13.80 -6.52 -8.52
CA MET A 1 12.98 -6.44 -7.29
C MET A 1 13.89 -6.13 -6.12
N CYS A 2 13.74 -4.97 -5.49
CA CYS A 2 14.48 -4.62 -4.29
C CYS A 2 13.83 -5.29 -3.08
N SER A 3 14.57 -6.15 -2.38
CA SER A 3 14.19 -6.63 -1.04
C SER A 3 15.31 -6.21 -0.09
N PHE A 4 15.10 -5.09 0.59
CA PHE A 4 15.96 -4.70 1.71
C PHE A 4 15.70 -5.67 2.86
N ARG A 5 16.76 -6.34 3.34
CA ARG A 5 16.69 -7.34 4.42
C ARG A 5 17.63 -6.96 5.56
N PRO A 6 17.14 -6.31 6.63
CA PRO A 6 17.90 -6.28 7.87
C PRO A 6 17.91 -7.68 8.49
N ARG A 7 19.03 -8.00 9.11
CA ARG A 7 19.45 -9.35 9.53
C ARG A 7 18.51 -9.90 10.62
N GLY A 8 17.76 -10.96 10.32
CA GLY A 8 17.22 -11.89 11.32
C GLY A 8 15.71 -11.90 11.55
N SER A 9 14.91 -12.29 10.54
CA SER A 9 13.53 -12.71 10.82
C SER A 9 13.28 -14.12 10.29
N ALA A 10 12.63 -14.92 11.13
CA ALA A 10 12.63 -16.37 11.18
C ALA A 10 11.77 -17.04 10.09
N ILE A 11 12.01 -18.34 9.92
CA ILE A 11 11.20 -19.29 9.14
C ILE A 11 9.72 -19.12 9.55
N GLY A 12 8.88 -18.70 8.59
CA GLY A 12 7.48 -18.33 8.81
C GLY A 12 7.15 -16.93 8.28
N ALA A 13 7.67 -16.59 7.09
CA ALA A 13 7.48 -15.28 6.47
C ALA A 13 6.00 -15.08 6.09
N HIS A 14 5.19 -14.71 7.07
CA HIS A 14 3.92 -14.04 6.87
C HIS A 14 4.17 -12.98 5.80
N ILE A 15 3.40 -13.03 4.72
CA ILE A 15 3.28 -11.97 3.72
C ILE A 15 3.33 -10.60 4.42
N GLY A 16 4.52 -10.01 4.47
CA GLY A 16 4.75 -8.75 5.15
C GLY A 16 4.27 -7.65 4.21
N TYR A 17 3.09 -7.11 4.49
CA TYR A 17 2.63 -5.94 3.77
C TYR A 17 3.63 -4.79 3.99
N SER A 18 3.91 -4.04 2.93
CA SER A 18 4.60 -2.77 3.08
C SER A 18 3.76 -1.86 3.99
N PRO A 19 4.36 -1.13 4.95
CA PRO A 19 3.61 -0.20 5.78
C PRO A 19 2.94 0.91 4.96
N TYR A 20 3.39 1.12 3.72
CA TYR A 20 2.86 2.13 2.81
C TYR A 20 1.71 1.63 1.94
N CYS A 21 1.44 0.32 1.88
CA CYS A 21 0.37 -0.27 1.08
C CYS A 21 -0.37 -1.32 1.90
N VAL A 22 -1.51 -0.94 2.47
CA VAL A 22 -2.25 -1.79 3.43
C VAL A 22 -3.67 -2.03 2.94
N PRO A 23 -4.10 -3.30 2.81
CA PRO A 23 -5.50 -3.60 2.50
C PRO A 23 -6.39 -3.28 3.72
N ARG A 24 -7.52 -2.61 3.49
CA ARG A 24 -8.55 -2.35 4.51
C ARG A 24 -9.94 -2.56 3.95
N LEU A 25 -10.93 -2.65 4.83
CA LEU A 25 -12.35 -2.63 4.49
C LEU A 25 -12.91 -1.25 4.86
N VAL A 26 -13.52 -0.57 3.90
CA VAL A 26 -14.24 0.69 4.11
C VAL A 26 -15.68 0.45 3.71
N ASP A 27 -16.62 0.59 4.65
CA ASP A 27 -18.05 0.35 4.42
C ASP A 27 -18.37 -1.00 3.72
N GLY A 28 -17.60 -2.05 4.06
CA GLY A 28 -17.75 -3.39 3.47
C GLY A 28 -17.09 -3.57 2.10
N VAL A 29 -16.50 -2.53 1.53
CA VAL A 29 -15.74 -2.56 0.27
C VAL A 29 -14.26 -2.76 0.57
N LYS A 30 -13.60 -3.67 -0.17
CA LYS A 30 -12.15 -3.88 -0.04
C LYS A 30 -11.42 -2.75 -0.75
N CYS A 31 -10.62 -2.02 0.01
CA CYS A 31 -9.81 -0.90 -0.46
C CYS A 31 -8.33 -1.14 -0.15
N VAL A 32 -7.46 -0.48 -0.91
CA VAL A 32 -6.01 -0.46 -0.64
C VAL A 32 -5.63 0.96 -0.28
N PHE A 33 -5.08 1.12 0.92
CA PHE A 33 -4.57 2.40 1.39
C PHE A 33 -3.12 2.52 1.00
N VAL A 34 -2.77 3.64 0.36
CA VAL A 34 -1.44 3.92 -0.15
C VAL A 34 -0.96 5.22 0.47
N SER A 35 0.17 5.18 1.16
CA SER A 35 0.78 6.38 1.74
C SER A 35 1.52 7.18 0.67
N GLU A 36 1.31 8.49 0.62
CA GLU A 36 2.03 9.38 -0.31
C GLU A 36 3.55 9.33 -0.16
N ALA A 37 4.06 9.05 1.04
CA ALA A 37 5.49 8.83 1.27
C ALA A 37 6.12 7.76 0.36
N LEU A 38 5.30 6.83 -0.19
CA LEU A 38 5.75 5.85 -1.18
C LEU A 38 6.29 6.52 -2.45
N LYS A 39 5.75 7.68 -2.83
CA LYS A 39 6.21 8.44 -4.00
C LYS A 39 7.66 8.91 -3.84
N ASP A 40 8.06 9.31 -2.64
CA ASP A 40 9.42 9.78 -2.36
C ASP A 40 10.41 8.61 -2.20
N ILE A 41 9.94 7.49 -1.65
CA ILE A 41 10.77 6.31 -1.38
C ILE A 41 10.97 5.46 -2.64
N GLU A 42 9.89 5.16 -3.34
CA GLU A 42 9.88 4.30 -4.53
C GLU A 42 8.86 4.81 -5.56
N PRO A 43 9.21 5.84 -6.36
CA PRO A 43 8.31 6.46 -7.34
C PRO A 43 7.71 5.46 -8.34
N MET A 44 8.48 4.44 -8.72
CA MET A 44 8.02 3.40 -9.65
C MET A 44 6.87 2.55 -9.05
N ALA A 45 6.91 2.27 -7.75
CA ALA A 45 5.85 1.54 -7.08
C ALA A 45 4.59 2.40 -6.93
N TRP A 46 4.75 3.70 -6.67
CA TRP A 46 3.66 4.66 -6.69
C TRP A 46 2.98 4.70 -8.06
N ASP A 47 3.75 4.88 -9.13
CA ASP A 47 3.23 4.91 -10.50
C ASP A 47 2.51 3.61 -10.87
N PHE A 48 3.04 2.46 -10.44
CA PHE A 48 2.38 1.17 -10.63
C PHE A 48 0.99 1.13 -10.00
N VAL A 49 0.85 1.59 -8.75
CA VAL A 49 -0.44 1.57 -8.05
C VAL A 49 -1.43 2.57 -8.68
N MET A 50 -0.96 3.75 -9.06
CA MET A 50 -1.81 4.75 -9.72
C MET A 50 -2.25 4.30 -11.13
N ASN A 51 -1.36 3.63 -11.88
CA ASN A 51 -1.72 3.04 -13.16
C ASN A 51 -2.68 1.86 -12.98
N PHE A 52 -2.48 1.00 -11.98
CA PHE A 52 -3.41 -0.08 -11.67
C PHE A 52 -4.80 0.45 -11.37
N ALA A 53 -4.92 1.54 -10.61
CA ALA A 53 -6.21 2.19 -10.36
C ALA A 53 -6.83 2.73 -11.64
N ARG A 54 -6.06 3.37 -12.52
CA ARG A 54 -6.54 3.88 -13.80
C ARG A 54 -7.01 2.77 -14.74
N ASP A 55 -6.20 1.73 -14.89
CA ASP A 55 -6.45 0.63 -15.83
C ASP A 55 -7.68 -0.20 -15.45
N ASN A 56 -8.03 -0.22 -14.16
CA ASN A 56 -9.20 -0.92 -13.63
C ASN A 56 -10.35 0.04 -13.26
N GLU A 57 -10.28 1.30 -13.68
CA GLU A 57 -11.30 2.33 -13.43
C GLU A 57 -11.70 2.45 -11.95
N LEU A 58 -10.74 2.25 -11.04
CA LEU A 58 -10.96 2.30 -9.60
C LEU A 58 -11.10 3.74 -9.12
N GLN A 59 -11.97 3.95 -8.14
CA GLN A 59 -12.08 5.25 -7.46
C GLN A 59 -10.84 5.48 -6.59
N VAL A 60 -10.18 6.61 -6.79
CA VAL A 60 -9.08 7.09 -5.95
C VAL A 60 -9.61 8.25 -5.12
N VAL A 61 -9.42 8.18 -3.81
CA VAL A 61 -9.90 9.17 -2.85
C VAL A 61 -8.75 9.52 -1.92
N ASP A 62 -8.49 10.81 -1.75
CA ASP A 62 -7.55 11.29 -0.75
C ASP A 62 -8.20 11.16 0.64
N CYS A 63 -7.51 10.50 1.56
CA CYS A 63 -8.00 10.21 2.90
C CYS A 63 -6.95 10.64 3.93
N GLU A 64 -7.38 11.41 4.93
CA GLU A 64 -6.51 11.75 6.04
C GLU A 64 -6.18 10.50 6.87
N PRO A 65 -4.95 10.36 7.37
CA PRO A 65 -4.46 9.15 8.01
C PRO A 65 -5.25 8.73 9.27
N ASP A 66 -6.00 9.65 9.88
CA ASP A 66 -6.80 9.42 11.09
C ASP A 66 -8.15 8.75 10.80
N ALA A 67 -8.73 8.97 9.62
CA ALA A 67 -10.01 8.37 9.24
C ALA A 67 -9.92 6.87 8.92
N ALA A 68 -8.72 6.38 8.60
CA ALA A 68 -8.50 4.99 8.26
C ALA A 68 -8.52 4.05 9.48
N ALA A 69 -8.31 4.57 10.70
CA ALA A 69 -8.01 3.80 11.90
C ALA A 69 -9.20 3.53 12.85
N SER A 70 -10.42 3.93 12.48
CA SER A 70 -11.64 3.64 13.25
C SER A 70 -12.32 2.34 12.84
#